data_AF-A0A841ZJM8-F1
#
_entry.id   AF-A0A841ZJM8-F1
#
_cell.length_a   1.000
_cell.length_b   1.000
_cell.length_c   1.000
_cell.angle_alpha   90.00
_cell.angle_beta   90.00
_cell.angle_gamma   90.00
#
_symmetry.space_group_name_H-M   'P 1'
#
loop_
_entity.id
_entity.type
_entity.pdbx_description
1 polymer ?
#
loop_
_entity_poly.entity_id
_entity_poly.type
_entity_poly.pdbx_seq_one_letter_code
_entity_poly.pdbx_strand_id
1 'polypeptide(L)'
;MTTSRDEIMQKAAELRDALSATEEISFYKKAEETIDANSKVQEKIAKIKLLQKQSVNLEHYGKFEAMKETEAQIERLKQEIDDLPVVRDFRRAQVDANDLLQSITREIDQNVTRKLETGD
;
A
#
# COMPACT_ATOMS: atom_id res chain seq x y z
N MET A 1 -6.45 -24.85 29.42
CA MET A 1 -5.04 -24.42 29.23
C MET A 1 -5.07 -23.02 28.66
N THR A 2 -4.42 -22.05 29.30
CA THR A 2 -4.34 -20.67 28.79
C THR A 2 -3.20 -20.56 27.79
N THR A 3 -3.50 -20.22 26.54
CA THR A 3 -2.52 -19.93 25.49
C THR A 3 -1.73 -18.68 25.87
N SER A 4 -0.40 -18.73 25.78
CA SER A 4 0.45 -17.58 26.06
C SER A 4 0.40 -16.55 24.92
N ARG A 5 0.78 -15.30 25.20
CA ARG A 5 0.92 -14.27 24.17
C ARG A 5 1.92 -14.69 23.09
N ASP A 6 3.00 -15.34 23.49
CA ASP A 6 4.05 -15.80 22.57
C ASP A 6 3.54 -16.89 21.63
N GLU A 7 2.71 -17.81 22.12
CA GLU A 7 2.04 -18.82 21.29
C GLU A 7 1.08 -18.20 20.26
N ILE A 8 0.35 -17.14 20.63
CA ILE A 8 -0.49 -16.39 19.67
C ILE A 8 0.37 -15.71 18.61
N MET A 9 1.48 -15.09 19.00
CA MET A 9 2.40 -14.46 18.06
C MET A 9 3.05 -15.48 17.11
N GLN A 10 3.33 -16.69 17.58
CA GLN A 10 3.82 -17.77 16.73
C GLN A 10 2.78 -18.19 15.69
N LYS A 11 1.52 -18.35 16.08
CA LYS A 11 0.42 -18.64 15.15
C LYS A 11 0.20 -17.51 14.14
N ALA A 12 0.36 -16.26 14.56
CA ALA A 12 0.31 -15.11 13.65
C ALA A 12 1.47 -15.14 12.63
N ALA A 13 2.65 -15.58 13.03
CA ALA A 13 3.79 -15.76 12.11
C ALA A 13 3.54 -16.89 11.11
N GLU A 14 2.97 -18.01 11.55
CA GLU A 14 2.55 -19.11 10.65
C GLU A 14 1.50 -18.63 9.63
N LEU A 15 0.51 -17.85 10.08
CA LEU A 15 -0.50 -17.25 9.22
C LEU A 15 0.12 -16.28 8.21
N ARG A 16 1.08 -15.44 8.63
CA ARG A 16 1.83 -14.54 7.72
C ARG A 16 2.53 -15.33 6.62
N ASP A 17 3.19 -16.44 6.97
CA ASP A 17 3.95 -17.25 6.02
C ASP A 17 3.02 -17.95 5.04
N ALA A 18 1.89 -18.48 5.52
CA ALA A 18 0.84 -19.05 4.68
C ALA A 18 0.25 -17.99 3.73
N LEU A 19 -0.05 -16.79 4.24
CA LEU A 19 -0.57 -15.69 3.42
C LEU A 19 0.42 -15.24 2.35
N SER A 20 1.71 -15.20 2.69
CA SER A 20 2.76 -14.85 1.75
C SER A 20 2.86 -15.79 0.55
N ALA A 21 2.30 -16.99 0.66
CA ALA A 21 2.24 -18.01 -0.39
C ALA A 21 0.90 -18.02 -1.18
N THR A 22 -0.06 -17.16 -0.82
CA THR A 22 -1.32 -17.03 -1.57
C THR A 22 -1.10 -16.37 -2.93
N GLU A 23 -2.02 -16.63 -3.86
CA GLU A 23 -1.93 -16.10 -5.23
C GLU A 23 -2.01 -14.57 -5.23
N GLU A 24 -2.90 -13.99 -4.41
CA GLU A 24 -3.12 -12.55 -4.29
C GLU A 24 -1.86 -11.84 -3.81
N ILE A 25 -1.19 -12.36 -2.77
CA ILE A 25 0.06 -11.80 -2.26
C ILE A 25 1.23 -12.04 -3.22
N SER A 26 1.27 -13.20 -3.90
CA SER A 26 2.28 -13.47 -4.93
C SER A 26 2.16 -12.53 -6.12
N PHE A 27 0.92 -12.28 -6.58
CA PHE A 27 0.63 -11.37 -7.68
C PHE A 27 0.96 -9.92 -7.30
N TYR A 28 0.61 -9.49 -6.08
CA TYR A 28 1.03 -8.20 -5.53
C TYR A 28 2.55 -8.02 -5.59
N LYS A 29 3.33 -8.98 -5.08
CA LYS A 29 4.81 -8.90 -5.09
C LYS A 29 5.39 -8.80 -6.50
N LYS A 30 4.87 -9.58 -7.46
CA LYS A 30 5.32 -9.51 -8.86
C LYS A 30 4.98 -8.17 -9.51
N ALA A 31 3.79 -7.63 -9.23
CA ALA A 31 3.39 -6.32 -9.73
C ALA A 31 4.26 -5.20 -9.12
N GLU A 32 4.61 -5.32 -7.84
CA GLU A 32 5.54 -4.42 -7.13
C GLU A 32 6.92 -4.41 -7.80
N GLU A 33 7.52 -5.60 -8.00
CA GLU A 33 8.80 -5.76 -8.70
C GLU A 33 8.77 -5.15 -10.11
N THR A 34 7.65 -5.32 -10.81
CA THR A 34 7.46 -4.78 -12.17
C THR A 34 7.41 -3.26 -12.18
N ILE A 35 6.76 -2.63 -11.18
CA ILE A 35 6.76 -1.18 -11.00
C ILE A 35 8.15 -0.67 -10.64
N ASP A 36 8.82 -1.34 -9.71
CA ASP A 36 10.13 -0.93 -9.22
C ASP A 36 11.18 -0.96 -10.34
N ALA A 37 11.09 -1.96 -11.23
CA ALA A 37 11.94 -2.05 -12.41
C ALA A 37 11.54 -1.09 -13.55
N ASN A 38 10.38 -0.44 -13.48
CA ASN A 38 9.89 0.40 -14.59
C ASN A 38 10.55 1.78 -14.60
N SER A 39 11.51 1.98 -15.50
CA SER A 39 12.27 3.23 -15.61
C SER A 39 11.39 4.48 -15.79
N LYS A 40 10.30 4.40 -16.57
CA LYS A 40 9.39 5.54 -16.78
C LYS A 40 8.68 5.95 -15.50
N VAL A 41 8.26 4.97 -14.69
CA VAL A 41 7.65 5.23 -13.37
C VAL A 41 8.70 5.86 -12.45
N GLN A 42 9.89 5.27 -12.36
CA GLN A 42 10.96 5.76 -11.48
C GLN A 42 11.42 7.18 -11.84
N GLU A 43 11.54 7.51 -13.12
CA GLU A 43 11.87 8.85 -13.60
C GLU A 43 10.81 9.89 -13.18
N LYS A 44 9.52 9.56 -13.35
CA LYS A 44 8.42 10.46 -12.95
C LYS A 44 8.37 10.63 -11.43
N ILE A 45 8.58 9.56 -10.66
CA ILE A 45 8.66 9.60 -9.19
C ILE A 45 9.83 10.49 -8.74
N ALA A 46 11.00 10.34 -9.35
CA ALA A 46 12.16 11.17 -9.04
C ALA A 46 11.88 12.66 -9.30
N LYS A 47 11.21 12.96 -10.42
CA LYS A 47 10.78 14.33 -10.74
C LYS A 47 9.76 14.88 -9.75
N ILE A 48 8.79 14.07 -9.33
CA ILE A 48 7.82 14.44 -8.29
C ILE A 48 8.53 14.79 -6.99
N LYS A 49 9.49 13.97 -6.53
CA LYS A 49 10.25 14.23 -5.29
C LYS A 49 11.02 15.55 -5.35
N LEU A 50 11.61 15.87 -6.50
CA LEU A 50 12.29 17.15 -6.72
C LEU A 50 11.30 18.33 -6.63
N LEU A 51 10.15 18.22 -7.31
CA LEU A 51 9.11 19.26 -7.30
C LEU A 51 8.49 19.42 -5.91
N GLN A 52 8.32 18.35 -5.13
CA GLN A 52 7.85 18.44 -3.74
C GLN A 52 8.82 19.24 -2.88
N LYS A 53 10.13 18.98 -2.99
CA LYS A 53 11.16 19.75 -2.30
C LYS A 53 11.14 21.22 -2.72
N GLN A 54 10.93 21.49 -4.02
CA GLN A 54 10.79 22.83 -4.54
C GLN A 54 9.52 23.52 -3.99
N SER A 55 8.40 22.82 -3.91
CA SER A 55 7.14 23.34 -3.35
C SER A 55 7.33 23.80 -1.91
N VAL A 56 7.93 22.96 -1.06
CA VAL A 56 8.24 23.29 0.35
C VAL A 56 9.18 24.51 0.45
N ASN A 57 10.15 24.64 -0.45
CA ASN A 57 11.03 25.81 -0.49
C ASN A 57 10.25 27.08 -0.87
N LEU A 58 9.39 27.02 -1.89
CA LEU A 58 8.57 28.15 -2.34
C LEU A 58 7.60 28.60 -1.25
N GLU A 59 6.97 27.66 -0.56
CA GLU A 59 6.12 27.91 0.61
C GLU A 59 6.89 28.65 1.70
N HIS A 60 8.09 28.16 2.06
CA HIS A 60 8.94 28.80 3.09
C HIS A 60 9.27 30.26 2.78
N TYR A 61 9.45 30.61 1.51
CA TYR A 61 9.72 31.98 1.06
C TYR A 61 8.45 32.78 0.67
N GLY A 62 7.24 32.26 0.92
CA GLY A 62 5.97 32.94 0.64
C GLY A 62 5.65 33.11 -0.85
N LYS A 63 6.26 32.31 -1.74
CA LYS A 63 6.06 32.35 -3.20
C LYS A 63 4.89 31.48 -3.64
N PHE A 64 3.69 31.79 -3.15
CA PHE A 64 2.51 30.93 -3.29
C PHE A 64 2.04 30.68 -4.73
N GLU A 65 2.15 31.66 -5.64
CA GLU A 65 1.77 31.43 -7.05
C GLU A 65 2.69 30.40 -7.72
N ALA A 66 4.01 30.51 -7.52
CA ALA A 66 4.97 29.55 -8.05
C ALA A 66 4.84 28.17 -7.38
N MET A 67 4.48 28.14 -6.09
CA MET A 67 4.17 26.91 -5.36
C MET A 67 2.97 26.20 -6.02
N LYS A 68 1.89 26.92 -6.28
CA LYS A 68 0.68 26.38 -6.94
C LYS A 68 0.97 25.83 -8.33
N GLU A 69 1.81 26.49 -9.12
CA GLU A 69 2.25 25.97 -10.42
C GLU A 69 3.07 24.68 -10.26
N THR A 70 3.92 24.60 -9.24
CA THR A 70 4.74 23.42 -8.93
C THR A 70 3.86 22.24 -8.51
N GLU A 71 2.85 22.48 -7.67
CA GLU A 71 1.84 21.49 -7.28
C GLU A 71 1.01 21.02 -8.47
N ALA A 72 0.60 21.92 -9.37
CA ALA A 72 -0.09 21.53 -10.59
C ALA A 72 0.77 20.62 -11.48
N GLN A 73 2.09 20.82 -11.53
CA GLN A 73 3.00 19.92 -12.25
C GLN A 73 3.11 18.55 -11.57
N ILE A 74 3.13 18.51 -10.23
CA ILE A 74 3.11 17.25 -9.47
C ILE A 74 1.85 16.47 -9.79
N GLU A 75 0.68 17.11 -9.77
CA GLU A 75 -0.60 16.44 -10.06
C GLU A 75 -0.66 15.91 -11.48
N ARG A 76 -0.16 16.65 -12.48
CA ARG A 76 -0.03 16.15 -13.85
C ARG A 76 0.86 14.90 -13.92
N LEU A 77 2.01 14.91 -13.26
CA LEU A 77 2.92 13.76 -13.26
C LEU A 77 2.29 12.55 -12.55
N LYS A 78 1.52 12.75 -11.47
CA LYS A 78 0.77 11.67 -10.82
C LYS A 78 -0.27 11.06 -11.74
N GLN A 79 -1.05 11.89 -12.44
CA GLN A 79 -2.01 11.42 -13.45
C GLN A 79 -1.33 10.62 -14.56
N GLU A 80 -0.20 11.12 -15.08
CA GLU A 80 0.59 10.40 -16.07
C GLU A 80 1.14 9.06 -15.56
N ILE A 81 1.46 8.93 -14.26
CA ILE A 81 1.86 7.66 -13.64
C ILE A 81 0.64 6.74 -13.55
N ASP A 82 -0.49 7.26 -13.07
CA ASP A 82 -1.72 6.49 -12.84
C ASP A 82 -2.30 5.89 -14.12
N ASP A 83 -2.11 6.57 -15.25
CA ASP A 83 -2.53 6.10 -16.57
C ASP A 83 -1.65 4.97 -17.14
N LEU A 84 -0.47 4.72 -16.54
CA LEU A 84 0.42 3.66 -17.01
C LEU A 84 -0.21 2.27 -16.74
N PRO A 85 -0.22 1.36 -17.74
CA PRO A 85 -0.78 0.02 -17.56
C PRO A 85 -0.19 -0.73 -16.36
N VAL A 86 1.13 -0.64 -16.16
CA VAL A 86 1.83 -1.28 -15.03
C VAL A 86 1.32 -0.79 -13.66
N VAL A 87 0.94 0.49 -13.56
CA VAL A 87 0.42 1.09 -12.33
C VAL A 87 -1.01 0.64 -12.07
N ARG A 88 -1.81 0.52 -13.12
CA ARG A 88 -3.17 -0.03 -13.02
C ARG A 88 -3.15 -1.49 -12.56
N ASP A 89 -2.25 -2.30 -13.11
CA ASP A 89 -2.10 -3.70 -12.73
C ASP A 89 -1.66 -3.85 -11.27
N PHE A 90 -0.70 -3.03 -10.81
CA PHE A 90 -0.30 -2.99 -9.41
C PHE A 90 -1.42 -2.54 -8.48
N ARG A 91 -2.19 -1.50 -8.84
CA ARG A 91 -3.35 -1.07 -8.04
C ARG A 91 -4.40 -2.16 -7.92
N ARG A 92 -4.65 -2.93 -8.98
CA ARG A 92 -5.52 -4.10 -8.91
C ARG A 92 -4.97 -5.15 -7.96
N ALA A 93 -3.68 -5.48 -8.07
CA ALA A 93 -3.03 -6.42 -7.16
C ALA A 93 -3.08 -5.96 -5.69
N GLN A 94 -2.98 -4.65 -5.45
CA GLN A 94 -3.17 -4.04 -4.13
C GLN A 94 -4.57 -4.25 -3.58
N VAL A 95 -5.60 -4.05 -4.41
CA VAL A 95 -6.99 -4.27 -4.02
C VAL A 95 -7.21 -5.74 -3.66
N ASP A 96 -6.79 -6.66 -4.52
CA ASP A 96 -6.96 -8.10 -4.31
C ASP A 96 -6.26 -8.57 -3.00
N ALA A 97 -5.02 -8.11 -2.77
CA ALA A 97 -4.28 -8.39 -1.54
C ALA A 97 -4.96 -7.79 -0.30
N ASN A 98 -5.49 -6.58 -0.39
CA ASN A 98 -6.18 -5.92 0.71
C ASN A 98 -7.50 -6.63 1.05
N ASP A 99 -8.26 -7.05 0.05
CA ASP A 99 -9.52 -7.78 0.23
C ASP A 99 -9.30 -9.13 0.93
N LEU A 100 -8.22 -9.84 0.59
CA LEU A 100 -7.79 -11.04 1.30
C LEU A 100 -7.49 -10.73 2.78
N LEU A 101 -6.64 -9.74 3.05
CA LEU A 101 -6.25 -9.37 4.42
C LEU A 101 -7.47 -8.96 5.25
N GLN A 102 -8.36 -8.13 4.69
CA GLN A 102 -9.57 -7.71 5.37
C GLN A 102 -10.53 -8.86 5.64
N SER A 103 -10.63 -9.84 4.72
CA SER A 103 -11.49 -11.02 4.93
C SER A 103 -11.04 -11.84 6.12
N ILE A 104 -9.72 -12.00 6.28
CA ILE A 104 -9.13 -12.71 7.42
C ILE A 104 -9.34 -11.93 8.72
N THR A 105 -9.11 -10.61 8.70
CA THR A 105 -9.38 -9.77 9.87
C THR A 105 -10.84 -9.88 10.30
N ARG A 106 -11.79 -9.79 9.35
CA ARG A 106 -13.22 -9.96 9.63
C ARG A 106 -13.54 -11.34 10.22
N GLU A 107 -12.96 -12.41 9.68
CA GLU A 107 -13.17 -13.77 10.19
C GLU A 107 -12.66 -13.90 11.64
N ILE A 108 -11.47 -13.36 11.93
CA ILE A 108 -10.91 -13.37 13.29
C ILE A 108 -11.81 -12.57 14.24
N ASP A 109 -12.16 -11.34 13.87
CA ASP A 109 -12.98 -10.45 14.71
C ASP A 109 -14.34 -11.08 15.01
N GLN A 110 -15.04 -11.59 14.00
CA GLN A 110 -16.36 -12.20 14.18
C GLN A 110 -16.31 -13.45 15.07
N ASN A 111 -15.29 -14.30 14.91
CA ASN A 111 -15.19 -15.52 15.72
C ASN A 111 -14.78 -15.23 17.16
N VAL A 112 -13.91 -14.24 17.39
CA VAL A 112 -13.54 -13.80 18.74
C VAL A 112 -14.75 -13.16 19.44
N THR A 113 -15.44 -12.22 18.78
CA THR A 113 -16.63 -11.57 19.33
C THR A 113 -17.74 -12.59 19.62
N ARG A 114 -18.01 -13.52 18.70
CA ARG A 114 -19.01 -14.58 18.92
C ARG A 114 -18.66 -15.46 20.12
N LYS A 115 -17.40 -15.87 20.27
CA LYS A 115 -16.99 -16.67 21.45
C LYS A 115 -17.15 -15.90 22.77
N LEU A 116 -16.88 -14.60 22.78
CA LEU A 116 -17.12 -13.76 23.95
C LEU A 116 -18.62 -13.64 24.31
N GLU A 117 -19.49 -13.57 23.30
CA GLU A 117 -20.94 -13.45 23.49
C GLU A 117 -21.62 -14.77 23.88
N THR A 118 -21.11 -15.91 23.40
CA THR A 118 -21.76 -17.22 23.59
C THR A 118 -21.30 -17.97 24.85
N GLY A 119 -20.26 -17.49 25.55
CA GLY A 119 -19.90 -17.95 26.89
C GLY A 119 -19.35 -19.38 27.02
N ASP A 120 -18.72 -19.91 25.96
CA ASP A 120 -17.94 -21.18 25.97
C ASP A 120 -16.42 -20.92 26.01
#